data_AF-D6E7Z0-F1
#
_entry.id   AF-D6E7Z0-F1
#
_cell.length_a   1.000
_cell.length_b   1.000
_cell.length_c   1.000
_cell.angle_alpha   90.00
_cell.angle_beta   90.00
_cell.angle_gamma   90.00
#
_symmetry.space_group_name_H-M   'P 1'
#
loop_
_entity.id
_entity.type
_entity.pdbx_description
1 polymer ?
#
loop_
_entity_poly.entity_id
_entity_poly.type
_entity_poly.pdbx_seq_one_letter_code
_entity_poly.pdbx_strand_id
1 'polypeptide(L)'
;MPDNVPSHNPKLRRIGGFTLAELLIVVAIVGVLVAIAIPVFTARLAKAQEATCIANRRSMYAEVVTTAMDTEKEAEVFGKIDRLAKGYTCPNGGNWSWDTGTRSITCDEHPDETENPSITTSKSYLSDWNKFIDSITDPKIKNNNSKMRELFFAEYGSPLLTYQGKDYNVQPFFKSTGETWLFAREGTGDNWSANFVYDPIDQSWYRCVKENGTPTSASISSISTTEELHKYMMGELTDQWNNRWEKVENPKISSVT
;
A
#
# COMPACT_ATOMS: atom_id res chain seq x y z
N MET A 1 -60.79 -57.42 -40.98
CA MET A 1 -60.78 -57.09 -39.53
C MET A 1 -59.95 -55.83 -39.38
N PRO A 2 -60.47 -54.72 -38.83
CA PRO A 2 -59.68 -53.50 -38.69
C PRO A 2 -58.83 -53.53 -37.42
N ASP A 3 -57.61 -53.02 -37.53
CA ASP A 3 -56.62 -52.88 -36.47
C ASP A 3 -57.05 -51.85 -35.41
N ASN A 4 -56.93 -52.21 -34.14
CA ASN A 4 -57.16 -51.33 -33.00
C ASN A 4 -55.82 -50.74 -32.54
N VAL A 5 -55.49 -49.52 -32.98
CA VAL A 5 -54.30 -48.79 -32.52
C VAL A 5 -54.69 -47.92 -31.30
N PRO A 6 -54.07 -48.10 -30.12
CA PRO A 6 -54.34 -47.24 -28.98
C PRO A 6 -53.77 -45.85 -29.23
N SER A 7 -54.64 -44.84 -29.20
CA SER A 7 -54.26 -43.42 -29.18
C SER A 7 -53.60 -43.07 -27.84
N HIS A 8 -52.27 -43.21 -27.75
CA HIS A 8 -51.50 -42.63 -26.65
C HIS A 8 -51.39 -41.13 -26.87
N ASN A 9 -52.22 -40.35 -26.19
CA ASN A 9 -52.14 -38.89 -26.21
C ASN A 9 -51.18 -38.45 -25.09
N PRO A 10 -49.92 -38.07 -25.40
CA PRO A 10 -49.00 -37.59 -24.37
C PRO A 10 -49.55 -36.27 -23.81
N LYS A 11 -49.92 -36.26 -22.53
CA LYS A 11 -50.24 -35.03 -21.81
C LYS A 11 -49.01 -34.12 -21.88
N LEU A 12 -49.04 -33.09 -22.72
CA LEU A 12 -48.05 -32.04 -22.76
C LEU A 12 -47.93 -31.45 -21.35
N ARG A 13 -46.84 -31.78 -20.65
CA ARG A 13 -46.51 -31.20 -19.35
C ARG A 13 -46.33 -29.71 -19.59
N ARG A 14 -47.20 -28.88 -18.99
CA ARG A 14 -46.99 -27.42 -19.01
C ARG A 14 -45.66 -27.15 -18.31
N ILE A 15 -44.65 -26.78 -19.08
CA ILE A 15 -43.41 -26.22 -18.56
C ILE A 15 -43.80 -24.84 -18.02
N GLY A 16 -43.72 -24.64 -16.71
CA GLY A 16 -44.01 -23.34 -16.10
C GLY A 16 -43.05 -22.29 -16.66
N GLY A 17 -43.60 -21.19 -17.20
CA GLY A 17 -42.81 -20.03 -17.59
C GLY A 17 -42.39 -19.22 -16.36
N PHE A 18 -41.27 -18.51 -16.48
CA PHE A 18 -40.79 -17.59 -15.44
C PHE A 18 -41.84 -16.53 -15.13
N THR A 19 -42.10 -16.28 -13.85
CA THR A 19 -42.95 -15.17 -13.42
C THR A 19 -42.16 -13.86 -13.48
N LEU A 20 -42.87 -12.75 -13.70
CA LEU A 20 -42.26 -11.41 -13.72
C LEU A 20 -41.60 -11.07 -12.36
N ALA A 21 -42.19 -11.54 -11.26
CA ALA A 21 -41.65 -11.35 -9.91
C ALA A 21 -40.32 -12.08 -9.71
N GLU A 22 -40.17 -13.32 -10.20
CA GLU A 22 -38.91 -14.06 -10.13
C GLU A 22 -37.80 -13.34 -10.89
N LEU A 23 -38.09 -12.81 -12.07
CA LEU A 23 -37.12 -12.04 -12.84
C LEU A 23 -36.69 -10.75 -12.13
N LEU A 24 -37.64 -10.03 -11.52
CA LEU A 24 -37.36 -8.79 -10.79
C LEU A 24 -36.44 -9.01 -9.58
N ILE A 25 -36.67 -10.08 -8.81
CA ILE A 25 -35.84 -10.41 -7.65
C ILE A 25 -34.41 -10.76 -8.09
N VAL A 26 -34.26 -11.52 -9.18
CA VAL A 26 -32.94 -11.89 -9.72
C VAL A 26 -32.16 -10.65 -10.14
N VAL A 27 -32.77 -9.73 -10.88
CA VAL A 27 -32.10 -8.50 -11.32
C VAL A 27 -31.74 -7.63 -10.11
N ALA A 28 -32.59 -7.56 -9.08
CA ALA A 28 -32.29 -6.83 -7.86
C ALA A 28 -31.05 -7.39 -7.13
N ILE A 29 -30.94 -8.73 -7.01
CA ILE A 29 -29.78 -9.37 -6.38
C ILE A 29 -28.50 -9.14 -7.20
N VAL A 30 -28.57 -9.33 -8.53
CA VAL A 30 -27.43 -9.08 -9.43
C VAL A 30 -26.99 -7.61 -9.35
N GLY A 31 -27.94 -6.67 -9.25
CA GLY A 31 -27.64 -5.24 -9.08
C GLY A 31 -26.82 -4.94 -7.82
N VAL A 32 -27.20 -5.54 -6.67
CA VAL A 32 -26.45 -5.37 -5.42
C VAL A 32 -25.03 -5.96 -5.52
N LEU A 33 -24.89 -7.14 -6.14
CA LEU A 33 -23.59 -7.78 -6.32
C LEU A 33 -22.66 -6.94 -7.21
N VAL A 34 -23.17 -6.45 -8.34
CA VAL A 34 -22.40 -5.61 -9.28
C VAL A 34 -21.99 -4.29 -8.65
N ALA A 35 -22.85 -3.68 -7.83
CA ALA A 35 -22.55 -2.42 -7.14
C ALA A 35 -21.33 -2.51 -6.22
N ILE A 36 -21.13 -3.66 -5.57
CA ILE A 36 -19.95 -3.91 -4.72
C ILE A 36 -18.77 -4.42 -5.54
N ALA A 37 -19.03 -5.31 -6.51
CA ALA A 37 -17.98 -5.98 -7.27
C ALA A 37 -17.16 -5.03 -8.17
N ILE A 38 -17.81 -4.07 -8.84
CA ILE A 38 -17.12 -3.13 -9.75
C ILE A 38 -16.03 -2.34 -9.03
N PRO A 39 -16.31 -1.55 -7.97
CA PRO A 39 -15.29 -0.71 -7.33
C PRO A 39 -14.13 -1.53 -6.74
N VAL A 40 -14.44 -2.71 -6.18
CA VAL A 40 -13.42 -3.62 -5.65
C VAL A 40 -12.54 -4.16 -6.78
N PHE A 41 -13.14 -4.62 -7.87
CA PHE A 41 -12.42 -5.17 -9.02
C PHE A 41 -11.54 -4.10 -9.68
N THR A 42 -12.06 -2.88 -9.88
CA THR A 42 -11.28 -1.79 -10.49
C THR A 42 -10.09 -1.39 -9.63
N ALA A 43 -10.24 -1.34 -8.31
CA ALA A 43 -9.13 -1.05 -7.40
C ALA A 43 -8.06 -2.16 -7.42
N ARG A 44 -8.47 -3.43 -7.49
CA ARG A 44 -7.54 -4.56 -7.59
C ARG A 44 -6.82 -4.61 -8.94
N LEU A 45 -7.53 -4.28 -10.02
CA LEU A 45 -6.95 -4.20 -11.35
C LEU A 45 -5.88 -3.10 -11.43
N ALA A 46 -6.16 -1.90 -10.92
CA ALA A 46 -5.20 -0.80 -10.88
C ALA A 46 -3.90 -1.20 -10.16
N LYS A 47 -4.01 -1.87 -9.00
CA LYS A 47 -2.83 -2.39 -8.27
C LYS A 47 -2.07 -3.46 -9.06
N ALA A 48 -2.77 -4.33 -9.78
CA ALA A 48 -2.13 -5.35 -10.61
C ALA A 48 -1.38 -4.73 -11.80
N GLN A 49 -1.93 -3.67 -12.40
CA GLN A 49 -1.29 -2.91 -13.48
C GLN A 49 -0.01 -2.22 -12.98
N GLU A 50 -0.07 -1.59 -11.81
CA GLU A 50 1.07 -0.98 -11.13
C GLU A 50 2.16 -2.02 -10.83
N ALA A 51 1.81 -3.15 -10.21
CA ALA A 51 2.76 -4.22 -9.91
C ALA A 51 3.45 -4.78 -11.17
N THR A 52 2.69 -4.92 -12.27
CA THR A 52 3.23 -5.36 -13.57
C THR A 52 4.22 -4.33 -14.12
N CYS A 53 3.87 -3.05 -14.03
CA CYS A 53 4.70 -1.94 -14.46
C CYS A 53 6.05 -1.92 -13.70
N ILE A 54 6.00 -2.09 -12.37
CA ILE A 54 7.20 -2.19 -11.51
C ILE A 54 8.05 -3.40 -11.87
N ALA A 55 7.44 -4.57 -12.10
CA ALA A 55 8.17 -5.78 -12.47
C ALA A 55 8.91 -5.64 -13.82
N ASN A 56 8.25 -5.00 -14.80
CA ASN A 56 8.86 -4.70 -16.09
C ASN A 56 10.06 -3.76 -15.94
N ARG A 57 9.93 -2.69 -15.14
CA ARG A 57 11.06 -1.77 -14.85
C ARG A 57 12.24 -2.45 -14.19
N ARG A 58 12.00 -3.33 -13.21
CA ARG A 58 13.09 -4.10 -12.56
C ARG A 58 13.83 -4.98 -13.56
N SER A 59 13.08 -5.63 -14.45
CA SER A 59 13.64 -6.49 -15.50
C SER A 59 14.46 -5.67 -16.49
N MET A 60 13.93 -4.54 -16.95
CA MET A 60 14.66 -3.59 -17.81
C MET A 60 15.91 -3.06 -17.13
N TYR A 61 15.83 -2.66 -15.86
CA TYR A 61 16.96 -2.11 -15.12
C TYR A 61 18.10 -3.13 -15.00
N ALA A 62 17.78 -4.39 -14.65
CA ALA A 62 18.75 -5.46 -14.61
C ALA A 62 19.46 -5.64 -15.97
N GLU A 63 18.72 -5.57 -17.07
CA GLU A 63 19.29 -5.62 -18.41
C GLU A 63 20.19 -4.43 -18.73
N VAL A 64 19.73 -3.20 -18.40
CA VAL A 64 20.51 -1.97 -18.62
C VAL A 64 21.84 -2.07 -17.89
N VAL A 65 21.79 -2.38 -16.60
CA VAL A 65 22.98 -2.44 -15.74
C VAL A 65 23.92 -3.54 -16.22
N THR A 66 23.42 -4.74 -16.52
CA THR A 66 24.26 -5.86 -16.98
C THR A 66 24.95 -5.54 -18.31
N THR A 67 24.26 -4.89 -19.23
CA THR A 67 24.82 -4.49 -20.53
C THR A 67 25.79 -3.30 -20.39
N ALA A 68 25.53 -2.40 -19.44
CA ALA A 68 26.36 -1.24 -19.18
C ALA A 68 27.53 -1.50 -18.23
N MET A 69 27.69 -2.71 -17.68
CA MET A 69 28.70 -3.02 -16.63
C MET A 69 30.11 -2.55 -17.00
N ASP A 70 30.51 -2.73 -18.27
CA ASP A 70 31.86 -2.38 -18.74
C ASP A 70 31.97 -0.94 -19.27
N THR A 71 30.85 -0.27 -19.54
CA THR A 71 30.81 1.01 -20.24
C THR A 71 30.31 2.18 -19.41
N GLU A 72 29.64 1.91 -18.28
CA GLU A 72 28.96 2.89 -17.41
C GLU A 72 27.95 3.80 -18.15
N LYS A 73 27.51 3.39 -19.35
CA LYS A 73 26.61 4.17 -20.24
C LYS A 73 25.15 3.72 -20.16
N GLU A 74 24.64 3.64 -18.94
CA GLU A 74 23.30 3.09 -18.65
C GLU A 74 22.17 3.81 -19.39
N ALA A 75 22.20 5.14 -19.43
CA ALA A 75 21.19 5.94 -20.14
C ALA A 75 21.18 5.67 -21.66
N GLU A 76 22.35 5.44 -22.26
CA GLU A 76 22.48 5.12 -23.69
C GLU A 76 21.94 3.72 -23.99
N VAL A 77 22.27 2.75 -23.12
CA VAL A 77 21.77 1.38 -23.21
C VAL A 77 20.25 1.36 -23.06
N PHE A 78 19.70 2.07 -22.08
CA PHE A 78 18.26 2.18 -21.86
C PHE A 78 17.52 2.72 -23.10
N GLY A 79 18.08 3.73 -23.77
CA GLY A 79 17.52 4.30 -25.00
C GLY A 79 17.50 3.34 -26.19
N LYS A 80 18.29 2.25 -26.14
CA LYS A 80 18.42 1.26 -27.22
C LYS A 80 17.63 -0.03 -26.97
N ILE A 81 16.97 -0.18 -25.80
CA ILE A 81 16.18 -1.36 -25.50
C ILE A 81 14.97 -1.44 -26.43
N ASP A 82 14.82 -2.57 -27.12
CA ASP A 82 13.59 -2.91 -27.82
C ASP A 82 12.54 -3.41 -26.81
N ARG A 83 11.79 -2.46 -26.28
CA ARG A 83 10.78 -2.71 -25.24
C ARG A 83 9.64 -3.59 -25.73
N LEU A 84 9.23 -3.44 -26.99
CA LEU A 84 8.10 -4.17 -27.55
C LEU A 84 8.47 -5.64 -27.78
N ALA A 85 9.65 -5.90 -28.35
CA ALA A 85 10.13 -7.27 -28.56
C ALA A 85 10.32 -8.03 -27.25
N LYS A 86 10.65 -7.33 -26.17
CA LYS A 86 10.85 -7.91 -24.83
C LYS A 86 9.59 -7.96 -23.97
N GLY A 87 8.46 -7.46 -24.46
CA GLY A 87 7.19 -7.43 -23.71
C GLY A 87 7.18 -6.42 -22.56
N TYR A 88 8.10 -5.45 -22.55
CA TYR A 88 8.13 -4.37 -21.58
C TYR A 88 7.12 -3.28 -21.96
N THR A 89 5.85 -3.53 -21.62
CA THR A 89 4.75 -2.60 -21.85
C THR A 89 4.13 -2.14 -20.54
N CYS A 90 3.86 -0.84 -20.42
CA CYS A 90 3.05 -0.32 -19.33
C CYS A 90 1.58 -0.67 -19.60
N PRO A 91 0.85 -1.30 -18.67
CA PRO A 91 -0.56 -1.67 -18.88
C PRO A 91 -1.50 -0.47 -19.13
N ASN A 92 -1.10 0.72 -18.66
CA ASN A 92 -1.84 1.98 -18.86
C ASN A 92 -1.28 2.82 -20.03
N GLY A 93 -0.31 2.30 -20.78
CA GLY A 93 0.26 2.98 -21.94
C GLY A 93 1.34 4.03 -21.60
N GLY A 94 1.84 4.04 -20.38
CA GLY A 94 2.85 4.99 -19.94
C GLY A 94 4.21 4.86 -20.62
N ASN A 95 4.90 5.99 -20.70
CA ASN A 95 6.25 6.14 -21.21
C ASN A 95 7.30 5.93 -20.11
N TRP A 96 8.41 5.31 -20.49
CA TRP A 96 9.53 5.06 -19.58
C TRP A 96 10.69 6.03 -19.83
N SER A 97 11.21 6.63 -18.75
CA SER A 97 12.43 7.45 -18.75
C SER A 97 13.52 6.88 -17.84
N TRP A 98 14.76 7.29 -18.08
CA TRP A 98 15.91 6.98 -17.22
C TRP A 98 16.22 8.20 -16.37
N ASP A 99 16.25 8.02 -15.05
CA ASP A 99 16.74 9.03 -14.11
C ASP A 99 18.24 8.79 -13.87
N THR A 100 19.06 9.75 -14.32
CA THR A 100 20.51 9.72 -14.14
C THR A 100 20.95 9.96 -12.69
N GLY A 101 20.16 10.69 -11.90
CA GLY A 101 20.49 11.00 -10.51
C GLY A 101 20.31 9.79 -9.59
N THR A 102 19.19 9.07 -9.76
CA THR A 102 18.88 7.88 -8.95
C THR A 102 19.27 6.56 -9.61
N ARG A 103 19.77 6.60 -10.86
CA ARG A 103 20.05 5.41 -11.70
C ARG A 103 18.85 4.47 -11.70
N SER A 104 17.70 4.99 -12.09
CA SER A 104 16.45 4.23 -12.08
C SER A 104 15.67 4.43 -13.37
N ILE A 105 14.78 3.49 -13.67
CA ILE A 105 13.80 3.65 -14.74
C ILE A 105 12.51 4.15 -14.08
N THR A 106 11.86 5.14 -14.68
CA THR A 106 10.60 5.74 -14.21
C THR A 106 9.49 5.56 -15.25
N CYS A 107 8.23 5.69 -14.83
CA CYS A 107 7.03 5.58 -15.66
C CYS A 107 6.09 6.74 -15.33
N ASP A 108 5.63 7.46 -16.34
CA ASP A 108 4.71 8.60 -16.18
C ASP A 108 3.31 8.22 -15.65
N GLU A 109 2.81 7.03 -15.99
CA GLU A 109 1.49 6.53 -15.56
C GLU A 109 1.52 5.79 -14.22
N HIS A 110 2.68 5.26 -13.84
CA HIS A 110 2.87 4.54 -12.59
C HIS A 110 4.15 5.07 -11.95
N PRO A 111 4.05 6.23 -11.30
CA PRO A 111 5.16 6.73 -10.51
C PRO A 111 5.57 5.60 -9.58
N ASP A 112 6.84 5.30 -9.59
CA ASP A 112 7.39 4.21 -8.82
C ASP A 112 6.93 4.36 -7.35
N GLU A 113 6.84 3.28 -6.57
CA GLU A 113 6.74 3.46 -5.11
C GLU A 113 7.94 4.27 -4.56
N THR A 114 8.99 4.43 -5.38
CA THR A 114 10.13 5.33 -5.16
C THR A 114 9.87 6.81 -5.50
N GLU A 115 8.78 7.14 -6.21
CA GLU A 115 8.33 8.49 -6.62
C GLU A 115 7.16 9.04 -5.79
N ASN A 116 6.76 8.35 -4.73
CA ASN A 116 6.32 9.07 -3.55
C ASN A 116 7.56 9.20 -2.65
N PRO A 117 8.29 10.34 -2.68
CA PRO A 117 9.47 10.55 -1.83
C PRO A 117 9.20 10.16 -0.39
N SER A 118 7.95 10.27 0.04
CA SER A 118 7.49 9.92 1.37
C SER A 118 7.48 8.43 1.66
N ILE A 119 7.10 7.57 0.72
CA ILE A 119 7.16 6.11 0.91
C ILE A 119 8.62 5.66 0.92
N THR A 120 9.44 6.17 -0.02
CA THR A 120 10.89 5.91 -0.06
C THR A 120 11.58 6.33 1.23
N THR A 121 11.34 7.56 1.67
CA THR A 121 11.93 8.11 2.90
C THR A 121 11.46 7.32 4.13
N SER A 122 10.18 6.94 4.19
CA SER A 122 9.65 6.12 5.30
C SER A 122 10.29 4.74 5.35
N LYS A 123 10.43 4.06 4.20
CA LYS A 123 11.08 2.74 4.13
C LYS A 123 12.56 2.82 4.51
N SER A 124 13.30 3.79 3.96
CA SER A 124 14.71 3.98 4.29
C SER A 124 14.88 4.26 5.78
N TYR A 125 14.11 5.20 6.31
CA TYR A 125 14.20 5.59 7.71
C TYR A 125 13.86 4.45 8.67
N LEU A 126 12.84 3.62 8.36
CA LEU A 126 12.54 2.41 9.13
C LEU A 126 13.66 1.37 9.02
N SER A 127 14.28 1.23 7.85
CA SER A 127 15.43 0.34 7.67
C SER A 127 16.65 0.82 8.47
N ASP A 128 16.91 2.12 8.50
CA ASP A 128 18.03 2.71 9.24
C ASP A 128 17.82 2.55 10.75
N TRP A 129 16.57 2.71 11.21
CA TRP A 129 16.18 2.40 12.59
C TRP A 129 16.45 0.94 12.96
N ASN A 130 16.06 -0.02 12.11
CA ASN A 130 16.30 -1.44 12.39
C ASN A 130 17.78 -1.78 12.49
N LYS A 131 18.60 -1.25 11.56
CA LYS A 131 20.06 -1.40 11.61
C LYS A 131 20.64 -0.77 12.88
N PHE A 132 20.12 0.39 13.28
CA PHE A 132 20.54 1.09 14.48
C PHE A 132 20.24 0.25 15.75
N ILE A 133 19.04 -0.31 15.88
CA ILE A 133 18.70 -1.21 16.99
C ILE A 133 19.66 -2.41 17.06
N ASP A 134 19.95 -3.02 15.91
CA ASP A 134 20.85 -4.16 15.82
C ASP A 134 22.29 -3.81 16.20
N SER A 135 22.71 -2.57 15.95
CA SER A 135 24.03 -2.05 16.35
C SER A 135 24.17 -1.83 17.86
N ILE A 136 23.06 -1.65 18.59
CA ILE A 136 23.09 -1.39 20.03
C ILE A 136 23.31 -2.69 20.79
N THR A 137 24.50 -2.79 21.41
CA THR A 137 24.87 -3.90 22.28
C THR A 137 24.71 -3.60 23.77
N ASP A 138 24.64 -2.32 24.17
CA ASP A 138 24.49 -1.92 25.57
C ASP A 138 23.05 -2.22 26.08
N PRO A 139 22.87 -3.12 27.07
CA PRO A 139 21.56 -3.46 27.62
C PRO A 139 20.83 -2.27 28.26
N LYS A 140 21.54 -1.26 28.75
CA LYS A 140 20.92 -0.05 29.35
C LYS A 140 20.25 0.82 28.29
N ILE A 141 20.79 0.83 27.08
CA ILE A 141 20.22 1.56 25.94
C ILE A 141 19.12 0.72 25.30
N LYS A 142 19.38 -0.58 25.08
CA LYS A 142 18.43 -1.49 24.41
C LYS A 142 17.07 -1.61 25.13
N ASN A 143 17.07 -1.45 26.45
CA ASN A 143 15.86 -1.52 27.28
C ASN A 143 15.21 -0.15 27.55
N ASN A 144 15.72 0.94 26.97
CA ASN A 144 15.21 2.29 27.19
C ASN A 144 14.84 2.95 25.86
N ASN A 145 13.56 2.86 25.49
CA ASN A 145 13.05 3.38 24.22
C ASN A 145 13.33 4.88 24.04
N SER A 146 13.14 5.69 25.09
CA SER A 146 13.41 7.13 25.03
C SER A 146 14.89 7.42 24.76
N LYS A 147 15.80 6.71 25.43
CA LYS A 147 17.25 6.90 25.22
C LYS A 147 17.71 6.40 23.86
N MET A 148 17.18 5.28 23.40
CA MET A 148 17.46 4.73 22.07
C MET A 148 17.04 5.70 20.98
N ARG A 149 15.84 6.27 21.09
CA ARG A 149 15.31 7.27 20.14
C ARG A 149 16.09 8.57 20.18
N GLU A 150 16.47 9.04 21.37
CA GLU A 150 17.33 10.23 21.52
C GLU A 150 18.64 10.07 20.75
N LEU A 151 19.32 8.93 20.88
CA LEU A 151 20.57 8.64 20.16
C LEU A 151 20.34 8.53 18.65
N PHE A 152 19.28 7.85 18.23
CA PHE A 152 18.93 7.75 16.82
C PHE A 152 18.65 9.11 16.19
N PHE A 153 17.88 9.97 16.87
CA PHE A 153 17.60 11.32 16.38
C PHE A 153 18.84 12.21 16.33
N ALA A 154 19.83 11.98 17.18
CA ALA A 154 21.09 12.71 17.13
C ALA A 154 21.94 12.37 15.90
N GLU A 155 21.79 11.15 15.35
CA GLU A 155 22.57 10.67 14.20
C GLU A 155 21.81 10.81 12.88
N TYR A 156 20.51 10.48 12.86
CA TYR A 156 19.69 10.38 11.65
C TYR A 156 18.62 11.46 11.54
N GLY A 157 18.49 12.35 12.54
CA GLY A 157 17.42 13.35 12.62
C GLY A 157 16.00 12.77 12.61
N SER A 158 15.01 13.62 12.35
CA SER A 158 13.59 13.24 12.25
C SER A 158 12.97 13.85 10.98
N PRO A 159 12.49 13.02 10.03
CA PRO A 159 11.75 13.50 8.87
C PRO A 159 10.46 14.21 9.30
N LEU A 160 10.02 15.20 8.52
CA LEU A 160 8.75 15.89 8.73
C LEU A 160 7.72 15.40 7.72
N LEU A 161 6.58 14.91 8.19
CA LEU A 161 5.38 14.66 7.40
C LEU A 161 4.55 15.94 7.35
N THR A 162 4.44 16.55 6.18
CA THR A 162 3.60 17.72 5.93
C THR A 162 2.24 17.29 5.38
N TYR A 163 1.18 17.61 6.11
CA TYR A 163 -0.20 17.35 5.68
C TYR A 163 -1.06 18.60 5.87
N GLN A 164 -1.73 19.05 4.81
CA GLN A 164 -2.55 20.28 4.81
C GLN A 164 -1.82 21.52 5.37
N GLY A 165 -0.51 21.63 5.10
CA GLY A 165 0.31 22.76 5.56
C GLY A 165 0.74 22.69 7.02
N LYS A 166 0.51 21.56 7.69
CA LYS A 166 0.97 21.30 9.06
C LYS A 166 2.01 20.18 9.07
N ASP A 167 3.07 20.39 9.86
CA ASP A 167 4.19 19.46 9.96
C ASP A 167 4.09 18.57 11.20
N TYR A 168 4.43 17.30 11.00
CA TYR A 168 4.41 16.24 12.00
C TYR A 168 5.75 15.52 11.99
N ASN A 169 6.36 15.32 13.17
CA ASN A 169 7.66 14.65 13.27
C ASN A 169 7.48 13.15 13.13
N VAL A 170 8.11 12.57 12.11
CA VAL A 170 8.16 11.13 11.85
C VAL A 170 9.15 10.48 12.79
N GLN A 171 8.69 9.45 13.48
CA GLN A 171 9.41 8.83 14.58
C GLN A 171 9.21 7.31 14.55
N PRO A 172 10.25 6.52 14.88
CA PRO A 172 10.10 5.09 15.02
C PRO A 172 9.45 4.73 16.35
N PHE A 173 8.64 3.69 16.31
CA PHE A 173 8.13 2.98 17.47
C PHE A 173 8.77 1.59 17.53
N PHE A 174 9.09 1.13 18.75
CA PHE A 174 9.72 -0.16 18.99
C PHE A 174 9.11 -0.83 20.22
N LYS A 175 8.84 -2.13 20.09
CA LYS A 175 8.46 -3.01 21.20
C LYS A 175 9.62 -3.91 21.59
N SER A 176 9.66 -4.30 22.86
CA SER A 176 10.60 -5.31 23.36
C SER A 176 10.48 -6.68 22.66
N THR A 177 9.36 -6.94 21.97
CA THR A 177 9.15 -8.12 21.13
C THR A 177 9.92 -8.08 19.80
N GLY A 178 10.48 -6.92 19.41
CA GLY A 178 11.14 -6.70 18.13
C GLY A 178 10.27 -6.02 17.08
N GLU A 179 8.98 -5.85 17.34
CA GLU A 179 8.05 -5.18 16.44
C GLU A 179 8.34 -3.69 16.33
N THR A 180 8.31 -3.17 15.11
CA THR A 180 8.62 -1.77 14.81
C THR A 180 7.83 -1.22 13.64
N TRP A 181 7.47 0.06 13.74
CA TRP A 181 6.78 0.81 12.70
C TRP A 181 7.06 2.30 12.87
N LEU A 182 6.63 3.11 11.90
CA LEU A 182 6.76 4.57 12.00
C LEU A 182 5.41 5.20 12.36
N PHE A 183 5.49 6.34 13.03
CA PHE A 183 4.33 7.19 13.29
C PHE A 183 4.74 8.66 13.20
N ALA A 184 3.78 9.55 12.98
CA ALA A 184 4.01 10.99 12.99
C ALA A 184 3.07 11.70 13.96
N ARG A 185 3.60 12.71 14.64
CA ARG A 185 2.87 13.51 15.63
C ARG A 185 3.47 14.91 15.78
N GLU A 186 2.74 15.77 16.48
CA GLU A 186 3.24 17.08 16.91
C GLU A 186 4.23 16.91 18.07
N GLY A 187 5.47 17.38 17.86
CA GLY A 187 6.58 17.24 18.81
C GLY A 187 7.17 15.82 18.92
N THR A 188 8.28 15.69 19.65
CA THR A 188 9.12 14.47 19.72
C THR A 188 9.20 13.80 21.10
N GLY A 189 8.30 14.15 22.03
CA GLY A 189 8.32 13.66 23.42
C GLY A 189 7.78 12.23 23.62
N ASP A 190 7.76 11.79 24.88
CA ASP A 190 7.30 10.45 25.34
C ASP A 190 5.77 10.29 25.36
N ASN A 191 5.11 10.71 24.30
CA ASN A 191 3.67 10.56 24.14
C ASN A 191 3.38 9.70 22.90
N TRP A 192 2.89 8.50 23.16
CA TRP A 192 2.62 7.45 22.18
C TRP A 192 1.29 7.63 21.45
N SER A 193 0.68 8.80 21.52
CA SER A 193 -0.45 9.15 20.66
C SER A 193 0.05 9.63 19.29
N ALA A 194 -0.38 8.92 18.25
CA ALA A 194 -0.01 9.19 16.87
C ALA A 194 -1.16 9.89 16.13
N ASN A 195 -0.83 10.93 15.36
CA ASN A 195 -1.74 11.54 14.39
C ASN A 195 -1.72 10.76 13.07
N PHE A 196 -0.54 10.26 12.71
CA PHE A 196 -0.32 9.43 11.53
C PHE A 196 0.45 8.17 11.89
N VAL A 197 0.17 7.08 11.19
CA VAL A 197 0.87 5.81 11.32
C VAL A 197 1.27 5.33 9.93
N TYR A 198 2.49 4.84 9.81
CA TYR A 198 2.96 4.14 8.63
C TYR A 198 2.78 2.65 8.86
N ASP A 199 2.00 2.01 7.99
CA ASP A 199 1.82 0.58 8.00
C ASP A 199 2.89 -0.07 7.12
N PRO A 200 3.80 -0.89 7.69
CA PRO A 200 4.86 -1.52 6.91
C PRO A 200 4.37 -2.70 6.05
N ILE A 201 3.16 -3.25 6.28
CA ILE A 201 2.59 -4.35 5.49
C ILE A 201 2.12 -3.83 4.14
N ASP A 202 1.32 -2.76 4.13
CA ASP A 202 0.75 -2.18 2.91
C ASP A 202 1.47 -0.92 2.42
N GLN A 203 2.50 -0.51 3.17
CA GLN A 203 3.45 0.56 2.85
C GLN A 203 2.77 1.91 2.66
N SER A 204 1.71 2.15 3.43
CA SER A 204 0.89 3.36 3.32
C SER A 204 0.86 4.12 4.64
N TRP A 205 0.70 5.44 4.54
CA TRP A 205 0.42 6.29 5.70
C TRP A 205 -1.08 6.37 5.93
N TYR A 206 -1.47 6.34 7.19
CA TYR A 206 -2.84 6.48 7.66
C TYR A 206 -2.92 7.65 8.64
N ARG A 207 -3.99 8.43 8.55
CA ARG A 207 -4.31 9.51 9.49
C ARG A 207 -5.40 9.06 10.46
N CYS A 208 -5.26 9.47 11.71
CA CYS A 208 -6.27 9.21 12.74
C CYS A 208 -7.38 10.26 12.70
N VAL A 209 -8.62 9.82 12.61
CA VAL A 209 -9.81 10.66 12.64
C VAL A 209 -10.83 10.10 13.63
N LYS A 210 -11.65 10.99 14.21
CA LYS A 210 -12.82 10.59 14.99
C LYS A 210 -13.89 9.99 14.07
N GLU A 211 -14.93 9.40 14.67
CA GLU A 211 -16.08 8.88 13.94
C GLU A 211 -16.77 9.94 13.04
N ASN A 212 -16.64 11.22 13.37
CA ASN A 212 -17.17 12.34 12.60
C ASN A 212 -16.20 12.89 11.53
N GLY A 213 -15.04 12.25 11.32
CA GLY A 213 -14.01 12.68 10.38
C GLY A 213 -13.07 13.79 10.88
N THR A 214 -13.21 14.23 12.14
CA THR A 214 -12.32 15.27 12.70
C THR A 214 -10.93 14.70 12.97
N PRO A 215 -9.84 15.34 12.52
CA PRO A 215 -8.47 14.90 12.81
C PRO A 215 -8.24 14.77 14.32
N THR A 216 -7.60 13.68 14.73
CA THR A 216 -7.30 13.39 16.14
C THR A 216 -5.97 12.64 16.25
N SER A 217 -5.65 12.16 17.45
CA SER A 217 -4.60 11.18 17.67
C SER A 217 -5.14 9.99 18.47
N ALA A 218 -4.50 8.84 18.29
CA ALA A 218 -4.80 7.63 19.04
C ALA A 218 -3.52 7.00 19.58
N SER A 219 -3.62 6.35 20.74
CA SER A 219 -2.48 5.69 21.37
C SER A 219 -2.08 4.45 20.59
N ILE A 220 -0.82 4.38 20.18
CA ILE A 220 -0.25 3.20 19.51
C ILE A 220 0.49 2.26 20.48
N SER A 221 0.60 2.64 21.76
CA SER A 221 1.34 1.85 22.76
C SER A 221 0.69 0.51 23.12
N SER A 222 -0.63 0.38 22.93
CA SER A 222 -1.39 -0.85 23.21
C SER A 222 -1.29 -1.89 22.11
N ILE A 223 -0.97 -1.46 20.89
CA ILE A 223 -0.83 -2.35 19.72
C ILE A 223 0.42 -3.21 19.92
N SER A 224 0.31 -4.52 19.73
CA SER A 224 1.38 -5.46 20.08
C SER A 224 2.18 -5.96 18.88
N THR A 225 1.55 -6.11 17.71
CA THR A 225 2.21 -6.58 16.48
C THR A 225 1.89 -5.72 15.27
N THR A 226 2.71 -5.86 14.25
CA THR A 226 2.49 -5.22 12.95
C THR A 226 1.20 -5.70 12.27
N GLU A 227 0.80 -6.97 12.42
CA GLU A 227 -0.49 -7.44 11.90
C GLU A 227 -1.67 -6.83 12.64
N GLU A 228 -1.56 -6.65 13.97
CA GLU A 228 -2.59 -5.96 14.75
C GLU A 228 -2.70 -4.51 14.29
N LEU A 229 -1.56 -3.82 14.10
CA LEU A 229 -1.50 -2.49 13.53
C LEU A 229 -2.23 -2.42 12.18
N HIS A 230 -1.93 -3.34 11.26
CA HIS A 230 -2.56 -3.40 9.94
C HIS A 230 -4.07 -3.57 10.05
N LYS A 231 -4.55 -4.48 10.90
CA LYS A 231 -5.98 -4.67 11.15
C LYS A 231 -6.66 -3.41 11.71
N TYR A 232 -5.97 -2.67 12.58
CA TYR A 232 -6.44 -1.36 13.04
C TYR A 232 -6.53 -0.34 11.90
N MET A 233 -5.54 -0.30 10.99
CA MET A 233 -5.56 0.60 9.84
C MET A 233 -6.69 0.26 8.85
N MET A 234 -6.97 -1.03 8.68
CA MET A 234 -8.03 -1.54 7.80
C MET A 234 -9.44 -1.43 8.41
N GLY A 235 -9.56 -0.99 9.67
CA GLY A 235 -10.82 -0.86 10.38
C GLY A 235 -11.43 -2.18 10.86
N GLU A 236 -10.64 -3.26 10.88
CA GLU A 236 -11.05 -4.55 11.45
C GLU A 236 -10.99 -4.55 12.99
N LEU A 237 -10.18 -3.66 13.56
CA LEU A 237 -10.07 -3.41 14.99
C LEU A 237 -10.37 -1.93 15.27
N THR A 238 -11.04 -1.67 16.40
CA THR A 238 -11.36 -0.30 16.86
C THR A 238 -10.74 -0.06 18.22
N ASP A 239 -10.38 1.20 18.49
CA ASP A 239 -9.94 1.59 19.82
C ASP A 239 -11.15 1.86 20.73
N GLN A 240 -10.87 2.10 22.02
CA GLN A 240 -11.91 2.43 23.02
C GLN A 240 -12.66 3.74 22.74
N TRP A 241 -12.21 4.54 21.78
CA TRP A 241 -12.76 5.87 21.44
C TRP A 241 -13.43 5.90 20.07
N ASN A 242 -13.57 4.75 19.40
CA ASN A 242 -14.09 4.60 18.04
C ASN A 242 -13.38 5.51 17.01
N ASN A 243 -12.08 5.73 17.19
CA ASN A 243 -11.28 6.39 16.17
C ASN A 243 -11.14 5.47 14.95
N ARG A 244 -11.04 6.09 13.77
CA ARG A 244 -10.81 5.43 12.49
C ARG A 244 -9.51 5.89 11.86
N TRP A 245 -8.95 5.04 11.04
CA TRP A 245 -7.75 5.32 10.28
C TRP A 245 -8.11 5.46 8.80
N GLU A 246 -7.73 6.58 8.22
CA GLU A 246 -7.97 6.86 6.80
C GLU A 246 -6.64 6.90 6.07
N LYS A 247 -6.56 6.20 4.94
CA LYS A 247 -5.36 6.21 4.11
C LYS A 247 -5.09 7.63 3.59
N VAL A 248 -3.83 8.04 3.70
CA VAL A 248 -3.35 9.33 3.20
C VAL A 248 -2.82 9.13 1.79
N GLU A 249 -3.50 9.75 0.83
CA GLU A 249 -3.02 9.82 -0.56
C GLU A 249 -1.88 10.83 -0.65
N ASN A 250 -0.74 10.39 -1.18
CA ASN A 250 0.44 11.22 -1.42
C ASN A 250 0.89 12.07 -0.21
N PRO A 251 1.22 11.45 0.95
CA PRO A 251 1.87 12.17 2.05
C PRO A 251 3.12 12.88 1.52
N LYS A 252 3.50 14.03 2.09
CA LYS A 252 4.78 14.69 1.81
C LYS A 252 5.69 14.52 3.01
N ILE A 253 6.84 13.88 2.84
CA ILE A 253 7.82 13.69 3.90
C ILE A 253 9.14 14.28 3.45
N SER A 254 9.75 15.11 4.28
CA SER A 254 11.05 15.68 4.03
C SER A 254 12.14 14.60 4.10
N SER A 255 13.11 14.63 3.20
CA SER A 255 14.36 13.90 3.42
C SER A 255 15.09 14.46 4.63
N VAL A 256 15.76 13.61 5.40
CA VAL A 256 16.73 14.07 6.41
C VAL A 256 18.10 14.16 5.76
N THR A 257 18.77 15.29 5.92
CA THR A 257 20.15 15.54 5.48
C THR A 257 21.15 15.16 6.54
#